data_AF-A0A1F3SZ43-F1
#
_entry.id   AF-A0A1F3SZ43-F1
#
_cell.length_a   1.000
_cell.length_b   1.000
_cell.length_c   1.000
_cell.angle_alpha   90.00
_cell.angle_beta   90.00
_cell.angle_gamma   90.00
#
_symmetry.space_group_name_H-M   'P 1'
#
loop_
_entity.id
_entity.type
_entity.pdbx_description
1 polymer ?
#
loop_
_entity_poly.entity_id
_entity_poly.type
_entity_poly.pdbx_seq_one_letter_code
_entity_poly.pdbx_strand_id
1 'polypeptide(L)' 'MVARFAVALGVSADELLGLKSSRSAAVVHTSSGLSLKIVRRLAKIEQLPAAKQKALLQTLDLFLEGAEQHKRQALEAS' A
#
# COMPACT_ATOMS: atom_id res chain seq x y z
N MET A 1 20.90 -20.43 -0.22
CA MET A 1 21.10 -19.27 0.68
C MET A 1 20.22 -18.07 0.33
N VAL A 2 20.03 -17.75 -0.95
CA VAL A 2 19.24 -16.59 -1.43
C VAL A 2 17.86 -16.44 -0.77
N ALA A 3 17.11 -17.54 -0.60
CA ALA A 3 15.79 -17.50 0.05
C ALA A 3 15.80 -16.93 1.48
N ARG A 4 16.86 -17.17 2.27
CA ARG A 4 16.95 -16.64 3.64
C ARG A 4 17.14 -15.12 3.66
N PHE A 5 17.90 -14.60 2.70
CA PHE A 5 18.06 -13.16 2.51
C PHE A 5 16.79 -12.51 1.98
N ALA A 6 16.09 -13.17 1.05
CA ALA A 6 14.81 -12.70 0.53
C ALA A 6 13.77 -12.53 1.66
N VAL A 7 13.65 -13.53 2.54
CA VAL A 7 12.77 -13.49 3.72
C VAL A 7 13.18 -12.37 4.69
N ALA A 8 14.47 -12.23 4.99
CA ALA A 8 14.96 -11.22 5.92
C ALA A 8 14.75 -9.77 5.39
N LEU A 9 14.79 -9.59 4.08
CA LEU A 9 14.66 -8.28 3.41
C LEU A 9 13.21 -7.99 2.97
N GLY A 10 12.28 -8.93 3.11
CA GLY A 10 10.88 -8.75 2.71
C GLY A 10 10.68 -8.61 1.20
N VAL A 11 11.55 -9.22 0.40
CA VAL A 11 11.52 -9.20 -1.07
C VAL A 11 11.47 -10.62 -1.63
N SER A 12 11.06 -10.81 -2.88
CA SER A 12 11.10 -12.12 -3.53
C SER A 12 12.53 -12.53 -3.92
N ALA A 13 12.78 -13.84 -4.06
CA ALA A 13 14.09 -14.32 -4.51
C ALA A 13 14.44 -13.83 -5.93
N ASP A 14 13.44 -13.71 -6.82
CA ASP A 14 13.62 -13.20 -8.18
C ASP A 14 13.97 -11.70 -8.20
N GLU A 15 13.41 -10.91 -7.29
CA GLU A 15 13.78 -9.50 -7.09
C GLU A 15 15.18 -9.36 -6.50
N LEU A 16 15.52 -10.21 -5.52
CA LEU A 16 16.85 -10.25 -4.92
C LEU A 16 17.94 -10.61 -5.94
N LEU A 17 17.60 -11.45 -6.93
CA LEU A 17 18.47 -11.85 -8.03
C LEU A 17 18.40 -10.90 -9.23
N GLY A 18 17.59 -9.85 -9.18
CA GLY A 18 17.42 -8.87 -10.27
C GLY A 18 16.73 -9.44 -11.52
N LEU A 19 16.12 -10.62 -11.44
CA LEU A 19 15.40 -11.29 -12.53
C LEU A 19 14.04 -10.63 -12.79
N LYS A 20 13.48 -9.97 -11.76
CA LYS A 20 12.41 -8.97 -11.90
C LYS A 20 13.00 -7.58 -11.78
N SER A 21 13.39 -6.99 -12.92
CA SER A 21 13.71 -5.57 -12.98
C SER A 21 12.40 -4.77 -12.86
N SER A 22 12.04 -4.37 -11.65
CA SER A 22 11.11 -3.24 -11.51
C SER A 22 11.88 -2.02 -12.03
N ARG A 23 11.38 -1.44 -13.12
CA ARG A 23 11.96 -0.31 -13.84
C ARG A 23 11.85 1.01 -13.05
N SER A 24 11.99 0.95 -11.73
CA SER A 24 11.75 2.05 -10.79
C SER A 24 12.73 1.99 -9.62
N ALA A 25 14.03 2.10 -9.94
CA ALA A 25 15.09 2.26 -8.95
C ALA A 25 15.12 3.66 -8.29
N ALA A 26 14.06 4.47 -8.46
CA ALA A 26 13.95 5.81 -7.89
C ALA A 26 12.82 5.95 -6.84
N VAL A 27 12.03 4.90 -6.60
CA VAL A 27 11.03 4.91 -5.53
C VAL A 27 11.54 3.98 -4.44
N VAL A 28 12.01 4.56 -3.34
CA VAL A 28 12.34 3.83 -2.12
C VAL A 28 11.15 2.95 -1.75
N HIS A 29 11.32 1.65 -1.99
CA HIS A 29 10.35 0.58 -1.80
C HIS A 29 10.19 0.31 -0.30
N THR A 30 9.20 0.93 0.34
CA THR A 30 8.34 0.10 1.20
C THR A 30 7.51 -0.76 0.26
N SER A 31 7.27 -2.01 0.62
CA SER A 31 6.72 -3.13 -0.18
C SER A 31 5.34 -2.92 -0.83
N SER A 32 4.89 -1.68 -1.03
CA SER A 32 3.57 -1.36 -1.57
C SER A 32 3.51 0.00 -2.28
N GLY A 33 4.60 0.60 -2.77
CA GLY A 33 4.54 1.87 -3.54
C GLY A 33 3.78 3.02 -2.82
N LEU A 34 3.62 2.93 -1.50
CA LEU A 34 2.77 3.81 -0.73
C LEU A 34 3.60 5.04 -0.35
N SER A 35 3.08 6.24 -0.64
CA SER A 35 3.83 7.46 -0.30
C SER A 35 4.15 7.49 1.21
N LEU A 36 5.37 7.92 1.56
CA LEU A 36 5.80 8.07 2.96
C LEU A 36 4.82 8.88 3.81
N LYS A 37 4.09 9.82 3.19
CA LYS A 37 3.05 10.62 3.84
C LYS A 37 1.86 9.78 4.30
N ILE A 38 1.49 8.72 3.57
CA ILE A 38 0.40 7.81 3.91
C ILE A 38 0.83 6.89 5.05
N VAL A 39 2.02 6.30 4.96
CA VAL A 39 2.58 5.42 6.00
C VAL A 39 2.65 6.15 7.35
N ARG A 40 3.16 7.39 7.37
CA ARG A 40 3.22 8.20 8.59
C ARG A 40 1.85 8.53 9.18
N ARG A 41 0.79 8.60 8.36
CA ARG A 41 -0.57 8.84 8.85
C ARG A 41 -1.19 7.56 9.41
N LEU A 42 -0.99 6.42 8.75
CA LEU A 42 -1.42 5.11 9.27
C LEU A 42 -0.80 4.81 10.63
N ALA A 43 0.50 5.04 10.80
CA ALA A 43 1.18 4.88 12.09
C ALA A 43 0.59 5.77 13.20
N LYS A 44 0.12 6.99 12.86
CA LYS A 44 -0.56 7.87 13.82
C LYS A 44 -1.96 7.38 14.15
N ILE A 45 -2.66 6.76 13.20
CA ILE A 45 -4.00 6.20 13.40
C ILE A 45 -3.96 5.03 14.38
N GLU A 46 -2.92 4.19 14.32
CA GLU A 46 -2.72 3.07 15.26
C GLU A 46 -2.48 3.52 16.71
N GLN A 47 -2.00 4.75 16.93
CA GLN A 47 -1.78 5.31 18.27
C GLN A 47 -3.05 5.91 18.90
N LEU A 48 -4.16 5.98 18.15
CA LEU A 48 -5.41 6.55 18.65
C LEU A 48 -6.19 5.54 19.52
N PRO A 49 -7.08 6.03 20.41
CA PRO A 49 -8.04 5.15 21.09
C PRO A 49 -8.88 4.35 20.08
N ALA A 50 -9.18 3.09 20.40
CA ALA A 50 -9.85 2.15 19.51
C ALA A 50 -11.16 2.69 18.88
N ALA A 51 -11.94 3.47 19.64
CA ALA A 51 -13.16 4.11 19.13
C ALA A 51 -12.88 5.10 17.98
N LYS A 52 -11.80 5.89 18.09
CA LYS A 52 -11.39 6.87 17.06
C LYS A 52 -10.75 6.18 15.86
N GLN A 53 -9.98 5.12 16.10
CA GLN A 53 -9.42 4.30 15.03
C GLN A 53 -10.52 3.67 14.18
N LYS A 54 -11.53 3.08 14.83
CA LYS A 54 -12.69 2.47 14.14
C LYS A 54 -13.45 3.48 13.28
N ALA A 55 -13.72 4.67 13.83
CA ALA A 55 -14.41 5.73 13.08
C ALA A 55 -13.63 6.18 11.83
N LEU A 56 -12.30 6.32 11.94
CA LEU A 56 -11.45 6.70 10.81
C LEU A 56 -11.40 5.62 9.74
N LEU A 57 -11.29 4.35 10.12
CA LEU A 57 -11.30 3.23 9.17
C LEU A 57 -12.63 3.15 8.42
N GLN A 58 -13.76 3.26 9.12
CA GLN A 58 -15.08 3.28 8.49
C GLN A 58 -15.25 4.46 7.51
N THR A 59 -14.66 5.62 7.84
CA THR A 59 -14.70 6.78 6.94
C THR A 59 -13.86 6.54 5.69
N LEU A 60 -12.69 5.88 5.81
CA LEU A 60 -11.88 5.50 4.67
C LEU A 60 -12.61 4.50 3.78
N ASP A 61 -13.27 3.50 4.35
CA ASP A 61 -14.05 2.51 3.60
C ASP A 61 -15.13 3.19 2.77
N LEU A 62 -15.92 4.09 3.38
CA LEU A 62 -16.96 4.86 2.67
C LEU A 62 -16.37 5.70 1.53
N PHE A 63 -15.22 6.33 1.76
CA PHE A 63 -14.55 7.16 0.75
C PHE A 63 -14.08 6.33 -0.45
N LEU A 64 -13.55 5.13 -0.19
CA LEU A 64 -13.08 4.21 -1.22
C LEU A 64 -14.24 3.61 -2.01
N GLU A 65 -15.33 3.23 -1.35
CA GLU A 65 -16.54 2.75 -2.01
C GLU A 65 -17.11 3.79 -2.97
N GLY A 66 -17.21 5.06 -2.54
CA GLY A 66 -17.65 6.15 -3.42
C GLY A 66 -16.72 6.37 -4.62
N ALA A 67 -15.40 6.29 -4.42
CA ALA A 67 -14.43 6.44 -5.50
C ALA A 67 -14.54 5.32 -6.55
N GLU A 68 -14.74 4.07 -6.11
CA GLU A 68 -14.94 2.91 -6.99
C GLU A 68 -16.25 3.02 -7.80
N GLN A 69 -17.32 3.54 -7.19
CA GLN A 69 -18.59 3.78 -7.88
C GLN A 69 -18.45 4.82 -9.01
N HIS A 70 -17.77 5.94 -8.76
CA HIS A 70 -17.48 6.93 -9.80
C HIS A 70 -16.63 6.37 -10.94
N LYS A 71 -15.65 5.50 -10.61
CA LYS A 71 -14.80 4.85 -11.61
C LYS A 71 -15.60 3.89 -12.51
N ARG A 72 -16.57 3.17 -11.95
CA ARG A 72 -17.47 2.30 -12.72
C ARG A 72 -18.40 3.10 -13.63
N GLN A 73 -18.97 4.20 -13.12
CA GLN A 73 -19.82 5.09 -13.92
C GLN A 73 -19.06 5.73 -15.10
N ALA A 74 -17.77 6.05 -14.93
CA ALA A 74 -16.93 6.57 -16.01
C ALA A 74 -16.62 5.53 -17.11
N LEU A 75 -16.58 4.24 -16.76
CA LEU A 75 -16.35 3.14 -17.69
C LEU A 75 -17.61 2.73 -18.45
N GLU A 76 -18.79 2.92 -17.88
CA GLU A 76 -20.09 2.64 -18.54
C GLU A 76 -20.54 3.77 -19.48
N ALA A 77 -19.96 4.97 -19.35
CA ALA A 77 -20.26 6.14 -20.18
C ALA A 77 -19.30 6.35 -21.37
N SER A 78 -18.35 5.42 -21.60
CA SER A 78 -17.39 5.42 -22.72
C SER A 78 -17.67 4.28 -23.68
#